data_AF-A0A2K3JEV6-F1
#
_entry.id   AF-A0A2K3JEV6-F1
#
_cell.length_a   1.000
_cell.length_b   1.000
_cell.length_c   1.000
_cell.angle_alpha   90.00
_cell.angle_beta   90.00
_cell.angle_gamma   90.00
#
_symmetry.space_group_name_H-M   'P 1'
#
loop_
_entity.id
_entity.type
_entity.pdbx_description
1 polymer ?
#
loop_
_entity_poly.entity_id
_entity_poly.type
_entity_poly.pdbx_seq_one_letter_code
_entity_poly.pdbx_strand_id
1 'polypeptide(L)'
;MSEKIYVISCSQDLASLGMDRLRTAVEGMEERTLLLDWSKVRVIPVVANGKVAFNEGETQFVPIRPIPVPANAIVFQSFYGVNGMGHLSCIGCQELKKPSEERVADMAIFRSRIKASVLQGDLLGQVLIVPAK
;
A
#
# COMPACT_ATOMS: atom_id res chain seq x y z
N MET A 1 -26.36 8.64 10.33
CA MET A 1 -25.74 9.06 9.06
C MET A 1 -24.34 8.49 9.04
N SER A 2 -24.02 7.60 8.10
CA SER A 2 -22.76 6.84 8.12
C SER A 2 -21.57 7.71 7.71
N GLU A 3 -20.58 7.85 8.59
CA GLU A 3 -19.26 8.32 8.22
C GLU A 3 -18.67 7.38 7.17
N LYS A 4 -18.51 7.88 5.95
CA LYS A 4 -17.92 7.12 4.84
C LYS A 4 -16.78 7.94 4.27
N ILE A 5 -15.57 7.72 4.78
CA ILE A 5 -14.34 8.16 4.13
C ILE A 5 -13.89 6.98 3.25
N TYR A 6 -14.05 7.14 1.94
CA TYR A 6 -13.49 6.19 0.97
C TYR A 6 -12.17 6.76 0.46
N VAL A 7 -11.05 6.19 0.92
CA VAL A 7 -9.78 6.33 0.21
C VAL A 7 -9.52 5.00 -0.49
N ILE A 8 -9.93 4.91 -1.74
CA ILE A 8 -9.58 3.80 -2.63
C ILE A 8 -8.62 4.38 -3.66
N SER A 9 -7.33 4.10 -3.49
CA SER A 9 -6.32 4.29 -4.53
C SER A 9 -6.11 2.95 -5.21
N CYS A 10 -6.85 2.71 -6.30
CA CYS A 10 -6.51 1.75 -7.34
C CYS A 10 -7.39 2.05 -8.57
N SER A 11 -6.79 2.60 -9.62
CA SER A 11 -7.50 2.97 -10.86
C SER A 11 -8.06 1.74 -11.60
N GLN A 12 -7.49 0.55 -11.39
CA GLN A 12 -7.89 -0.66 -12.11
C GLN A 12 -9.13 -1.35 -11.51
N ASP A 13 -9.32 -1.29 -10.19
CA ASP A 13 -10.56 -1.78 -9.56
C ASP A 13 -11.77 -0.94 -10.02
N LEU A 14 -11.59 0.38 -10.06
CA LEU A 14 -12.63 1.34 -10.50
C LEU A 14 -13.00 1.15 -11.97
N ALA A 15 -12.01 0.92 -12.84
CA ALA A 15 -12.25 0.66 -14.26
C ALA A 15 -13.01 -0.66 -14.49
N SER A 16 -12.68 -1.72 -13.74
CA SER A 16 -13.35 -3.02 -13.86
C SER A 16 -14.82 -2.99 -13.43
N LEU A 17 -15.18 -2.04 -12.56
CA LEU A 17 -16.56 -1.77 -12.10
C LEU A 17 -17.31 -0.77 -13.00
N GLY A 18 -16.73 -0.33 -14.11
CA GLY A 18 -17.33 0.66 -15.01
C GLY A 18 -17.43 2.07 -14.40
N MET A 19 -16.67 2.35 -13.33
CA MET A 19 -16.64 3.67 -12.71
C MET A 19 -15.62 4.56 -13.43
N ASP A 20 -16.12 5.51 -14.21
CA ASP A 20 -15.32 6.52 -14.91
C ASP A 20 -14.86 7.67 -13.99
N ARG A 21 -15.50 7.83 -12.83
CA ARG A 21 -15.18 8.84 -11.83
C ARG A 21 -15.51 8.41 -10.41
N LEU A 22 -14.50 8.38 -9.54
CA LEU A 22 -14.69 8.32 -8.08
C LEU A 22 -14.73 9.76 -7.55
N ARG A 23 -15.82 10.16 -6.89
CA ARG A 23 -15.86 11.40 -6.11
C ARG A 23 -15.45 11.09 -4.68
N THR A 24 -14.23 11.46 -4.32
CA THR A 24 -13.82 11.55 -2.91
C THR A 24 -14.30 12.89 -2.36
N ALA A 25 -15.21 12.87 -1.40
CA ALA A 25 -15.62 14.08 -0.69
C ALA A 25 -14.51 14.47 0.30
N VAL A 26 -14.08 15.73 0.23
CA VAL A 26 -13.10 16.31 1.17
C VAL A 26 -13.75 16.97 2.38
N GLU A 27 -15.08 17.11 2.35
CA GLU A 27 -15.86 17.67 3.46
C GLU A 27 -15.77 16.74 4.67
N GLY A 28 -15.26 17.26 5.79
CA GLY A 28 -14.94 16.48 7.00
C GLY A 28 -13.52 15.92 7.06
N MET A 29 -12.67 16.14 6.04
CA MET A 29 -11.23 15.90 6.15
C MET A 29 -10.55 17.14 6.74
N GLU A 30 -10.21 17.07 8.02
CA GLU A 30 -9.48 18.14 8.71
C GLU A 30 -7.98 17.99 8.52
N GLU A 31 -7.29 19.12 8.38
CA GLU A 31 -5.83 19.17 8.43
C GLU A 31 -5.36 18.67 9.81
N ARG A 32 -4.33 17.82 9.81
CA ARG A 32 -3.71 17.31 11.04
C ARG A 32 -2.21 17.45 10.95
N THR A 33 -1.62 17.97 12.03
CA THR A 33 -0.16 17.98 12.20
C THR A 33 0.27 16.68 12.88
N LEU A 34 1.20 15.95 12.26
CA LEU A 34 1.85 14.78 12.84
C LEU A 34 3.32 15.10 13.09
N LEU A 35 3.79 14.81 14.31
CA LEU A 35 5.22 14.81 14.62
C LEU A 35 5.75 13.41 14.34
N LEU A 36 6.71 13.29 13.42
CA LEU A 36 7.28 12.00 13.03
C LEU A 36 8.58 11.74 13.79
N ASP A 37 8.72 10.53 14.36
CA ASP A 37 9.92 10.09 15.06
C ASP A 37 10.84 9.31 14.11
N TRP A 38 11.62 10.08 13.32
CA TRP A 38 12.60 9.53 12.38
C TRP A 38 13.71 8.72 13.05
N SER A 39 13.95 8.88 14.35
CA SER A 39 14.95 8.08 15.08
C SER A 39 14.51 6.61 15.25
N LYS A 40 13.22 6.33 15.10
CA LYS A 40 12.62 4.99 15.19
C LYS A 40 12.16 4.45 13.83
N VAL A 41 12.65 5.03 12.74
CA VAL A 41 12.31 4.56 11.39
C VAL A 41 12.72 3.10 11.21
N ARG A 42 11.84 2.33 10.60
CA ARG A 42 12.13 0.94 10.20
C ARG A 42 12.12 0.84 8.69
N VAL A 43 13.25 0.42 8.11
CA VAL A 43 13.32 0.05 6.69
C VAL A 43 12.97 -1.43 6.56
N ILE A 44 11.92 -1.74 5.81
CA ILE A 44 11.35 -3.09 5.74
C ILE A 44 11.27 -3.53 4.27
N PRO A 45 11.80 -4.71 3.90
CA PRO A 45 11.55 -5.30 2.60
C PRO A 45 10.11 -5.79 2.51
N VAL A 46 9.43 -5.44 1.42
CA VAL A 46 8.10 -5.94 1.09
C VAL A 46 8.29 -7.22 0.28
N VAL A 47 8.00 -8.35 0.90
CA VAL A 47 8.29 -9.68 0.33
C VAL A 47 6.99 -10.39 0.01
N ALA A 48 6.88 -10.90 -1.22
CA ALA A 48 5.71 -11.64 -1.66
C ALA A 48 5.51 -12.93 -0.85
N ASN A 49 4.24 -13.22 -0.54
CA ASN A 49 3.79 -14.39 0.19
C ASN A 49 2.84 -15.25 -0.66
N GLY A 50 3.20 -15.43 -1.93
CA GLY A 50 2.43 -16.21 -2.89
C GLY A 50 2.89 -15.96 -4.31
N LYS A 51 2.25 -16.63 -5.27
CA LYS A 51 2.47 -16.42 -6.69
C LYS A 51 1.36 -15.54 -7.27
N VAL A 52 1.75 -14.52 -8.01
CA VAL A 52 0.82 -13.67 -8.79
C VAL A 52 1.39 -13.49 -10.19
N ALA A 53 0.59 -13.85 -11.20
CA ALA A 53 0.98 -13.70 -12.60
C ALA A 53 0.46 -12.37 -13.15
N PHE A 54 1.32 -11.64 -13.85
CA PHE A 54 1.02 -10.33 -14.42
C PHE A 54 1.15 -10.33 -15.94
N ASN A 55 0.27 -9.57 -16.58
CA ASN A 55 0.50 -9.02 -17.91
C ASN A 55 1.34 -7.73 -17.83
N GLU A 56 1.92 -7.33 -18.95
CA GLU A 56 2.64 -6.06 -19.04
C GLU A 56 1.70 -4.87 -18.76
N GLY A 57 2.14 -3.98 -17.87
CA GLY A 57 1.40 -2.76 -17.49
C GLY A 57 0.30 -2.99 -16.44
N GLU A 58 0.02 -4.26 -16.09
CA GLU A 58 -1.03 -4.64 -15.15
C GLU A 58 -0.67 -4.30 -13.70
N THR A 59 -1.66 -3.88 -12.92
CA THR A 59 -1.56 -3.63 -11.48
C THR A 59 -2.46 -4.64 -10.76
N GLN A 60 -1.92 -5.33 -9.75
CA GLN A 60 -2.70 -6.28 -8.97
C GLN A 60 -2.33 -6.18 -7.50
N PHE A 61 -3.21 -6.73 -6.66
CA PHE A 61 -2.89 -7.05 -5.29
C PHE A 61 -1.96 -8.26 -5.22
N VAL A 62 -0.94 -8.17 -4.38
CA VAL A 62 0.01 -9.23 -4.09
C VAL A 62 0.00 -9.51 -2.60
N PRO A 63 -0.28 -10.75 -2.15
CA PRO A 63 -0.08 -11.14 -0.77
C PRO A 63 1.39 -10.94 -0.37
N ILE A 64 1.63 -10.35 0.79
CA ILE A 64 2.97 -10.11 1.31
C ILE A 64 3.15 -10.74 2.68
N ARG A 65 4.40 -10.89 3.11
CA ARG A 65 4.69 -11.24 4.50
C ARG A 65 4.13 -10.13 5.40
N PRO A 66 3.45 -10.47 6.52
CA PRO A 66 2.84 -9.48 7.40
C PRO A 66 3.84 -8.42 7.90
N ILE A 67 3.45 -7.14 7.79
CA ILE A 67 4.23 -6.00 8.26
C ILE A 67 3.39 -5.21 9.29
N PRO A 68 3.75 -5.22 10.58
CA PRO A 68 3.09 -4.39 11.57
C PRO A 68 3.32 -2.89 11.30
N VAL A 69 2.22 -2.13 11.26
CA VAL A 69 2.19 -0.69 11.09
C VAL A 69 1.52 -0.07 12.32
N PRO A 70 2.26 0.64 13.17
CA PRO A 70 1.70 1.28 14.37
C PRO A 70 0.63 2.33 14.03
N ALA A 71 -0.23 2.61 15.00
CA ALA A 71 -1.14 3.74 14.94
C ALA A 71 -0.40 5.03 14.59
N ASN A 72 -0.99 5.84 13.71
CA ASN A 72 -0.49 7.11 13.18
C ASN A 72 0.87 7.05 12.47
N ALA A 73 1.45 5.88 12.26
CA ALA A 73 2.68 5.75 11.50
C ALA A 73 2.44 6.09 10.01
N ILE A 74 3.44 6.71 9.39
CA ILE A 74 3.45 7.00 7.96
C ILE A 74 4.37 5.99 7.26
N VAL A 75 3.88 5.45 6.15
CA VAL A 75 4.63 4.53 5.30
C VAL A 75 5.13 5.29 4.08
N PHE A 76 6.45 5.33 3.91
CA PHE A 76 7.08 5.88 2.72
C PHE A 76 7.62 4.76 1.86
N GLN A 77 7.43 4.85 0.55
CA GLN A 77 8.11 3.95 -0.37
C GLN A 77 9.57 4.36 -0.54
N SER A 78 10.47 3.39 -0.48
CA SER A 78 11.88 3.59 -0.82
C SER A 78 12.06 3.48 -2.33
N PHE A 79 12.87 4.36 -2.91
CA PHE A 79 13.36 4.22 -4.29
C PHE A 79 14.51 3.20 -4.41
N TYR A 80 15.07 2.76 -3.29
CA TYR A 80 16.09 1.70 -3.20
C TYR A 80 15.46 0.35 -2.87
N GLY A 81 16.12 -0.74 -3.29
CA GLY A 81 15.63 -2.11 -3.08
C GLY A 81 14.34 -2.40 -3.85
N VAL A 82 14.32 -2.02 -5.13
CA VAL A 82 13.15 -2.15 -6.01
C VAL A 82 13.19 -3.46 -6.80
N ASN A 83 12.01 -3.97 -7.15
CA ASN A 83 11.88 -5.12 -8.05
C ASN A 83 12.13 -4.69 -9.51
N GLY A 84 12.99 -5.41 -10.25
CA GLY A 84 13.31 -5.06 -11.64
C GLY A 84 12.13 -5.21 -12.62
N MET A 85 11.11 -6.00 -12.28
CA MET A 85 9.95 -6.24 -13.12
C MET A 85 8.92 -5.12 -13.05
N GLY A 86 8.93 -4.28 -12.00
CA GLY A 86 7.78 -3.42 -11.72
C GLY A 86 7.96 -2.50 -10.53
N HIS A 87 6.84 -1.93 -10.08
CA HIS A 87 6.80 -0.92 -9.03
C HIS A 87 5.79 -1.32 -7.96
N LEU A 88 6.27 -1.44 -6.73
CA LEU A 88 5.40 -1.35 -5.55
C LEU A 88 4.71 0.02 -5.57
N SER A 89 3.42 0.09 -5.22
CA SER A 89 2.68 1.35 -5.12
C SER A 89 2.31 1.68 -3.67
N CYS A 90 1.80 0.69 -2.93
CA CYS A 90 1.52 0.82 -1.50
C CYS A 90 1.42 -0.56 -0.83
N ILE A 91 1.38 -0.55 0.50
CA ILE A 91 1.08 -1.71 1.34
C ILE A 91 -0.12 -1.41 2.23
N GLY A 92 -0.88 -2.44 2.59
CA GLY A 92 -2.05 -2.30 3.46
C GLY A 92 -2.66 -3.64 3.83
N CYS A 93 -3.89 -3.58 4.34
CA CYS A 93 -4.74 -4.73 4.65
C CYS A 93 -6.10 -4.53 4.00
N GLN A 94 -6.85 -5.62 3.82
CA GLN A 94 -8.20 -5.56 3.28
C GLN A 94 -9.22 -4.99 4.28
N GLU A 95 -8.91 -5.07 5.58
CA GLU A 95 -9.73 -4.46 6.63
C GLU A 95 -9.51 -2.95 6.69
N LEU A 96 -10.61 -2.19 6.68
CA LEU A 96 -10.57 -0.74 6.86
C LEU A 96 -10.26 -0.41 8.33
N LYS A 97 -9.17 0.31 8.56
CA LYS A 97 -8.78 0.81 9.88
C LYS A 97 -8.52 2.31 9.86
N LYS A 98 -8.89 3.01 10.93
CA LYS A 98 -8.59 4.43 11.11
C LYS A 98 -7.08 4.63 11.26
N PRO A 99 -6.54 5.82 10.90
CA PRO A 99 -5.13 6.13 11.08
C PRO A 99 -4.62 5.87 12.50
N SER A 100 -5.45 6.14 13.51
CA SER A 100 -5.16 5.97 14.94
C SER A 100 -5.19 4.52 15.44
N GLU A 101 -5.49 3.55 14.58
CA GLU A 101 -5.52 2.13 14.92
C GLU A 101 -4.29 1.42 14.36
N GLU A 102 -3.75 0.49 15.15
CA GLU A 102 -2.69 -0.42 14.70
C GLU A 102 -3.21 -1.36 13.60
N ARG A 103 -2.36 -1.64 12.63
CA ARG A 103 -2.69 -2.54 11.53
C ARG A 103 -1.52 -3.42 11.14
N VAL A 104 -1.83 -4.49 10.44
CA VAL A 104 -0.85 -5.41 9.87
C VAL A 104 -1.06 -5.38 8.38
N ALA A 105 -0.10 -4.83 7.63
CA ALA A 105 -0.15 -4.88 6.18
C ALA A 105 0.22 -6.29 5.71
N ASP A 106 -0.71 -6.95 5.04
CA ASP A 106 -0.60 -8.30 4.50
C ASP A 106 -0.81 -8.35 2.97
N MET A 107 -1.12 -7.20 2.37
CA MET A 107 -1.29 -7.02 0.94
C MET A 107 -0.45 -5.84 0.44
N ALA A 108 0.02 -5.94 -0.80
CA ALA A 108 0.66 -4.85 -1.54
C ALA A 108 -0.04 -4.63 -2.87
N ILE A 109 0.02 -3.42 -3.38
CA ILE A 109 -0.34 -3.11 -4.78
C ILE A 109 0.96 -3.03 -5.58
N PHE A 110 1.05 -3.85 -6.63
CA PHE A 110 2.24 -3.91 -7.49
C PHE A 110 1.83 -3.77 -8.94
N ARG A 111 2.55 -2.92 -9.69
CA ARG A 111 2.39 -2.75 -11.13
C ARG A 111 3.57 -3.36 -11.88
N SER A 112 3.31 -4.36 -12.72
CA SER A 112 4.33 -4.95 -13.56
C SER A 112 4.57 -4.13 -14.83
N ARG A 113 5.83 -4.00 -15.24
CA ARG A 113 6.25 -3.38 -16.50
C ARG A 113 6.49 -4.39 -17.62
N ILE A 114 6.47 -5.67 -17.30
CA ILE A 114 6.67 -6.78 -18.25
C ILE A 114 5.70 -7.91 -17.93
N LYS A 115 5.48 -8.81 -18.88
CA LYS A 115 4.75 -10.06 -18.61
C LYS A 115 5.64 -11.00 -17.80
N ALA A 116 5.30 -11.20 -16.53
CA ALA A 116 6.08 -12.00 -15.60
C ALA A 116 5.22 -12.46 -14.41
N SER A 117 5.77 -13.31 -13.55
CA SER A 117 5.14 -13.68 -12.28
C SER A 117 6.02 -13.24 -11.12
N VAL A 118 5.39 -12.67 -10.10
CA VAL A 118 5.98 -12.61 -8.76
C VAL A 118 5.80 -13.98 -8.12
N LEU A 119 6.84 -14.49 -7.46
CA LEU A 119 6.84 -15.73 -6.71
C LEU A 119 6.99 -15.47 -5.21
N GLN A 120 6.65 -16.47 -4.41
CA GLN A 120 6.82 -16.40 -2.97
C GLN A 120 8.29 -16.18 -2.61
N GLY A 121 8.56 -15.19 -1.76
CA GLY A 121 9.92 -14.82 -1.36
C GLY A 121 10.54 -13.70 -2.21
N ASP A 122 9.93 -13.34 -3.33
CA ASP A 122 10.43 -12.24 -4.16
C ASP A 122 10.30 -10.89 -3.44
N LEU A 123 11.33 -10.06 -3.61
CA LEU A 123 11.30 -8.67 -3.16
C LEU A 123 10.43 -7.84 -4.11
N LEU A 124 9.38 -7.21 -3.60
CA LEU A 124 8.55 -6.27 -4.37
C LEU A 124 9.09 -4.84 -4.32
N GLY A 125 9.69 -4.47 -3.20
CA GLY A 125 10.20 -3.14 -2.92
C GLY A 125 10.66 -3.02 -1.47
N GLN A 126 11.02 -1.81 -1.06
CA GLN A 126 11.25 -1.47 0.35
C GLN A 126 10.35 -0.32 0.78
N VAL A 127 9.95 -0.32 2.04
CA VAL A 127 9.21 0.77 2.66
C VAL A 127 9.90 1.23 3.94
N LEU A 128 9.69 2.49 4.30
CA LEU A 128 10.06 3.06 5.58
C LEU A 128 8.79 3.22 6.39
N ILE A 129 8.74 2.65 7.59
CA ILE A 129 7.69 2.92 8.56
C ILE A 129 8.23 3.93 9.56
N VAL A 130 7.64 5.11 9.57
CA VAL A 130 8.01 6.21 10.47
C VAL A 130 6.86 6.40 11.47
N PRO A 131 7.05 6.07 12.75
CA PRO A 131 6.01 6.25 13.75
C PRO A 131 5.76 7.74 14.03
N ALA A 132 4.55 8.06 14.43
CA ALA A 132 4.27 9.35 15.06
C ALA A 132 4.85 9.40 16.48
N LYS A 133 5.20 10.60 16.94
CA LYS A 133 5.68 10.91 18.29
C LYS A 133 4.53 11.33 19.20
#